data_AF-A0A7Y4W7S8-F1
#
_entry.id   AF-A0A7Y4W7S8-F1
#
_cell.length_a   1.000
_cell.length_b   1.000
_cell.length_c   1.000
_cell.angle_alpha   90.00
_cell.angle_beta   90.00
_cell.angle_gamma   90.00
#
_symmetry.space_group_name_H-M   'P 1'
#
loop_
_entity.id
_entity.type
_entity.pdbx_description
1 polymer ?
#
loop_
_entity_poly.entity_id
_entity_poly.type
_entity_poly.pdbx_seq_one_letter_code
_entity_poly.pdbx_strand_id
1 'polypeptide(L)' 'MPHRKQIVWRSPTGDVIACVEKNKVLQENLVEIRQVCQDALEDAVLMGCDEKQVRAVFIELMNNLESSYPPQE' A
#
# COMPACT_ATOMS: atom_id res chain seq x y z
N MET A 1 -10.57 -0.77 21.70
CA MET A 1 -9.51 -0.59 20.68
C MET A 1 -9.75 -1.65 19.62
N PRO A 2 -10.18 -1.32 18.39
CA PRO A 2 -10.41 -2.36 17.40
C PRO A 2 -9.04 -2.99 17.10
N HIS A 3 -8.95 -4.30 17.27
CA HIS A 3 -7.76 -5.08 16.95
C HIS A 3 -7.42 -4.82 15.47
N ARG A 4 -6.42 -3.97 15.19
CA ARG A 4 -5.86 -3.84 13.85
C ARG A 4 -5.37 -5.24 13.47
N LYS A 5 -6.06 -5.86 12.52
CA LYS A 5 -5.62 -7.12 11.93
C LYS A 5 -4.26 -6.86 11.29
N GLN A 6 -3.20 -7.34 11.92
CA GLN A 6 -1.83 -7.12 11.46
C GLN A 6 -1.65 -7.86 10.12
N ILE A 7 -1.09 -7.16 9.13
CA ILE A 7 -0.79 -7.75 7.83
C ILE A 7 0.34 -8.76 8.04
N VAL A 8 0.14 -9.99 7.59
CA VAL A 8 1.16 -11.04 7.59
C VAL A 8 1.84 -11.02 6.22
N TRP A 9 3.04 -10.46 6.18
CA TRP A 9 3.85 -10.43 4.97
C TRP A 9 4.51 -11.79 4.73
N ARG A 10 4.61 -12.19 3.46
CA ARG A 10 5.14 -13.50 3.05
C ARG A 10 6.19 -13.34 1.97
N SER A 11 7.16 -14.25 1.96
CA SER A 11 8.11 -14.42 0.84
C SER A 11 7.38 -14.99 -0.38
N PRO A 12 8.03 -14.99 -1.56
CA PRO A 12 7.55 -15.70 -2.75
C PRO A 12 7.30 -17.20 -2.53
N THR A 13 8.05 -17.84 -1.61
CA THR A 13 7.86 -19.25 -1.22
C THR A 13 6.67 -19.47 -0.29
N GLY A 14 6.06 -18.39 0.24
CA GLY A 14 4.92 -18.42 1.14
C GLY A 14 5.28 -18.35 2.63
N ASP A 15 6.57 -18.37 2.97
CA ASP A 15 7.07 -18.28 4.34
C ASP A 15 6.76 -16.91 4.94
N VAL A 16 6.43 -16.87 6.23
CA VAL A 16 6.13 -15.61 6.92
C VAL A 16 7.40 -14.81 7.13
N ILE A 17 7.39 -13.54 6.74
CA ILE A 17 8.46 -12.60 7.06
C ILE A 17 8.35 -12.27 8.55
N ALA A 18 9.11 -12.98 9.40
CA ALA A 18 9.04 -12.85 10.87
C ALA A 18 9.95 -11.76 11.46
N CYS A 19 10.89 -11.21 10.68
CA CYS A 19 11.81 -10.17 11.14
C CYS A 19 11.04 -8.90 11.54
N VAL A 20 11.21 -8.46 12.79
CA VAL A 20 10.47 -7.33 13.37
C VAL A 20 10.80 -6.04 12.65
N GLU A 21 12.07 -5.82 12.33
CA GLU A 21 12.57 -4.63 11.64
C GLU A 21 11.99 -4.51 10.24
N LYS A 22 11.94 -5.61 9.47
CA LYS A 22 11.29 -5.63 8.15
C LYS A 22 9.81 -5.29 8.25
N ASN A 23 9.09 -5.87 9.22
CA ASN A 23 7.67 -5.56 9.44
C ASN A 23 7.43 -4.11 9.83
N LYS A 24 8.31 -3.54 10.66
CA LYS A 24 8.25 -2.12 11.05
C LYS A 24 8.35 -1.22 9.83
N VAL A 25 9.35 -1.43 8.98
CA VAL A 25 9.53 -0.64 7.74
C VAL A 25 8.31 -0.78 6.83
N LEU A 26 7.80 -2.00 6.62
CA LEU A 26 6.61 -2.20 5.78
C LEU A 26 5.36 -1.50 6.35
N GLN A 27 5.24 -1.42 7.68
CA GLN A 27 4.14 -0.70 8.31
C GLN A 27 4.29 0.83 8.19
N GLU A 28 5.52 1.36 8.30
CA GLU A 28 5.82 2.77 8.04
C GLU A 28 5.48 3.14 6.60
N ASN A 29 5.91 2.33 5.61
CA ASN A 29 5.56 2.51 4.21
C ASN A 29 4.04 2.56 3.98
N LEU A 30 3.26 1.68 4.62
CA LEU A 30 1.80 1.68 4.49
C LEU A 30 1.14 2.95 5.05
N VAL A 31 1.72 3.53 6.10
CA VAL A 31 1.24 4.79 6.66
C VAL A 31 1.53 5.93 5.69
N GLU A 32 2.73 5.97 5.13
CA GLU A 32 3.13 6.99 4.14
C GLU A 32 2.29 6.91 2.86
N ILE A 33 2.14 5.72 2.27
CA ILE A 33 1.32 5.50 1.07
C ILE A 33 -0.12 5.95 1.33
N ARG A 34 -0.68 5.62 2.50
CA ARG A 34 -2.03 6.05 2.86
C ARG A 34 -2.13 7.57 2.91
N GLN A 35 -1.16 8.25 3.52
CA GLN A 35 -1.19 9.70 3.62
C GLN A 35 -1.13 10.35 2.24
N VAL A 36 -0.16 9.94 1.40
CA VAL A 36 0.00 10.48 0.05
C VAL A 36 -1.24 10.23 -0.81
N CYS A 37 -1.82 9.02 -0.78
CA CYS A 37 -3.04 8.72 -1.51
C CYS A 37 -4.25 9.49 -0.98
N GLN A 38 -4.32 9.77 0.33
CA GLN A 38 -5.41 10.56 0.91
C GLN A 38 -5.32 12.01 0.43
N ASP A 39 -4.15 12.62 0.52
CA ASP A 39 -3.92 14.00 0.07
C ASP A 39 -4.24 14.14 -1.43
N ALA A 40 -3.76 13.21 -2.26
CA ALA A 40 -4.04 13.20 -3.69
C ALA A 40 -5.53 12.99 -4.02
N LEU A 41 -6.27 12.20 -3.21
CA LEU A 41 -7.71 12.02 -3.37
C LEU A 41 -8.46 13.32 -3.03
N GLU A 42 -8.08 13.98 -1.93
CA GLU A 42 -8.69 15.23 -1.49
C GLU A 42 -8.49 16.34 -2.52
N ASP A 43 -7.29 16.47 -3.08
CA ASP A 43 -6.98 17.41 -4.15
C ASP A 43 -7.87 17.16 -5.39
N ALA A 44 -7.99 15.90 -5.83
CA ALA A 44 -8.80 15.55 -6.99
C ALA A 44 -10.30 15.85 -6.76
N VAL A 45 -10.82 15.54 -5.57
CA VAL A 45 -12.21 15.85 -5.21
C VAL A 45 -12.43 17.36 -5.11
N LEU A 46 -11.48 18.11 -4.55
CA LEU A 46 -11.53 19.58 -4.50
C LEU A 46 -11.55 20.20 -5.90
N MET A 47 -10.90 19.58 -6.88
CA MET A 47 -10.93 19.96 -8.29
C MET A 47 -12.21 19.52 -9.03
N GLY A 48 -13.14 18.82 -8.35
CA GLY A 48 -14.44 18.41 -8.90
C GLY A 48 -14.45 17.05 -9.59
N CYS A 49 -13.43 16.21 -9.40
CA CYS A 49 -13.44 14.84 -9.90
C CYS A 49 -14.40 13.94 -9.10
N ASP A 50 -14.93 12.89 -9.75
CA ASP A 50 -15.68 11.84 -9.06
C ASP A 50 -14.74 10.97 -8.20
N GLU A 51 -15.02 10.87 -6.90
CA GLU A 51 -14.19 10.15 -5.94
C GLU A 51 -13.99 8.67 -6.33
N LYS A 52 -15.04 8.01 -6.86
CA LYS A 52 -14.95 6.59 -7.24
C LYS A 52 -14.06 6.40 -8.44
N GLN A 53 -14.11 7.31 -9.43
CA GLN A 53 -13.21 7.32 -10.56
C GLN A 53 -11.76 7.49 -10.11
N VAL A 54 -11.46 8.44 -9.22
CA VAL A 54 -10.09 8.66 -8.70
C VAL A 54 -9.58 7.41 -7.98
N ARG A 55 -10.41 6.78 -7.13
CA ARG A 55 -10.06 5.52 -6.47
C ARG A 55 -9.79 4.39 -7.46
N ALA A 56 -10.55 4.30 -8.55
CA ALA A 56 -10.31 3.29 -9.60
C ALA A 56 -8.95 3.51 -10.28
N VAL A 57 -8.60 4.77 -10.58
CA VAL A 57 -7.28 5.13 -11.14
C VAL A 57 -6.16 4.75 -10.18
N PHE A 58 -6.31 4.98 -8.88
CA PHE A 58 -5.29 4.57 -7.89
C PHE A 58 -5.11 3.05 -7.84
N ILE A 59 -6.20 2.28 -7.92
CA ILE A 59 -6.13 0.81 -7.98
C ILE A 59 -5.40 0.36 -9.25
N GLU A 60 -5.73 0.94 -10.40
CA GLU A 60 -5.06 0.64 -11.66
C GLU A 60 -3.57 0.99 -11.62
N LEU A 61 -3.21 2.15 -11.06
CA LEU A 61 -1.82 2.54 -10.84
C LEU A 61 -1.08 1.51 -9.99
N MET A 62 -1.66 1.09 -8.86
CA MET A 62 -1.05 0.09 -7.96
C MET A 62 -0.87 -1.27 -8.64
N ASN A 63 -1.78 -1.66 -9.54
CA ASN A 63 -1.70 -2.92 -10.29
C ASN A 63 -0.58 -2.92 -11.35
N ASN A 64 -0.18 -1.74 -11.82
CA ASN A 64 0.85 -1.58 -12.85
C ASN A 64 2.25 -1.26 -12.28
N LEU A 65 2.42 -1.32 -10.96
CA LEU A 65 3.74 -1.16 -10.34
C LEU A 65 4.63 -2.37 -10.65
N GLU A 66 5.86 -2.11 -11.06
CA GLU A 66 6.86 -3.14 -11.35
C GLU A 66 7.98 -3.12 -10.30
N SER A 67 8.43 -4.30 -9.90
CA SER A 67 9.63 -4.46 -9.06
C SER A 67 10.85 -4.68 -9.94
N SER A 68 11.89 -3.86 -9.77
CA SER A 68 13.20 -4.08 -10.41
C SER A 68 14.01 -5.20 -9.75
N TYR A 69 13.57 -5.71 -8.60
CA TYR A 69 14.23 -6.82 -7.89
C TYR A 69 13.63 -8.16 -8.29
N PRO A 70 14.47 -9.21 -8.47
CA PRO A 70 13.97 -10.56 -8.68
C PRO A 70 13.26 -11.07 -7.41
N PRO A 71 12.39 -12.08 -7.52
CA PRO A 71 11.86 -12.80 -6.36
C PRO A 71 13.02 -13.29 -5.48
N GLN A 72 12.99 -12.94 -4.20
CA GLN A 72 13.97 -13.40 -3.23
C GLN A 72 13.51 -14.77 -2.71
N GLU A 73 14.40 -15.77 -2.74
CA GLU A 73 14.18 -17.10 -2.16
C GLU A 73 14.07 -17.04 -0.63
#